data_AF-A0A7Z6UPD1-F1
#
_entry.id   AF-A0A7Z6UPD1-F1
#
_cell.length_a   1.000
_cell.length_b   1.000
_cell.length_c   1.000
_cell.angle_alpha   90.00
_cell.angle_beta   90.00
_cell.angle_gamma   90.00
#
_symmetry.space_group_name_H-M   'P 1'
#
loop_
_entity.id
_entity.type
_entity.pdbx_description
1 polymer ?
#
loop_
_entity_poly.entity_id
_entity_poly.type
_entity_poly.pdbx_seq_one_letter_code
_entity_poly.pdbx_strand_id
1 'polypeptide(L)' 'MSGWLRRMAAYAKKAGIKVDGLGVHGLRATAATNALEHEADIAKVQAWLGHADISTTKIYDRRENRPEDSPTYKVKY' A
#
# COMPACT_ATOMS: atom_id res chain seq x y z
N MET A 1 12.83 18.53 9.82
CA MET A 1 11.93 17.35 9.83
C MET A 1 10.62 17.76 10.48
N SER A 2 9.48 17.68 9.76
CA SER A 2 8.18 18.12 10.28
C SER A 2 7.76 17.35 11.54
N GLY A 3 7.00 18.00 12.45
CA GLY A 3 6.61 17.39 13.74
C GLY A 3 5.80 16.10 13.60
N TRP A 4 5.05 15.94 12.51
CA TRP A 4 4.30 14.73 12.20
C TRP A 4 5.21 13.55 11.82
N LEU A 5 6.22 13.78 10.96
CA LEU A 5 7.19 12.73 10.58
C LEU A 5 7.96 12.21 11.80
N ARG A 6 8.27 13.09 12.75
CA ARG A 6 8.95 12.70 14.01
C ARG A 6 8.09 11.76 14.85
N ARG A 7 6.77 11.99 14.92
CA ARG A 7 5.82 11.08 15.60
C ARG A 7 5.73 9.73 14.89
N MET A 8 5.65 9.73 13.56
CA MET A 8 5.61 8.49 12.77
C MET A 8 6.90 7.67 12.93
N ALA A 9 8.07 8.31 12.94
CA ALA A 9 9.33 7.64 13.20
C ALA A 9 9.38 7.02 14.62
N ALA A 10 8.81 7.71 15.62
CA ALA A 10 8.70 7.16 16.97
C ALA A 10 7.79 5.91 17.03
N TYR A 11 6.65 5.94 16.33
CA TYR A 11 5.77 4.77 16.22
C TYR A 11 6.44 3.62 15.48
N ALA A 12 7.11 3.88 14.35
CA ALA A 12 7.85 2.86 13.61
C ALA A 12 8.94 2.21 14.47
N LYS A 13 9.69 3.02 15.24
CA LYS A 13 10.69 2.51 16.19
C LYS A 13 10.05 1.63 17.27
N LYS A 14 8.91 2.06 17.84
CA LYS A 14 8.18 1.28 18.86
C LYS A 14 7.64 -0.04 18.31
N ALA A 15 7.21 -0.05 17.04
CA ALA A 15 6.73 -1.23 16.35
C ALA A 15 7.86 -2.15 15.82
N GLY A 16 9.14 -1.79 15.99
CA GLY A 16 10.27 -2.55 15.47
C GLY A 16 10.42 -2.50 13.94
N ILE A 17 9.76 -1.57 13.27
CA ILE A 17 9.78 -1.44 11.81
C ILE A 17 11.04 -0.69 11.40
N LYS A 18 11.97 -1.41 10.76
CA LYS A 18 13.17 -0.84 10.13
C LYS A 18 12.93 -0.73 8.64
N VAL A 19 12.58 0.48 8.18
CA VAL A 19 12.39 0.79 6.75
C VAL A 19 13.26 1.97 6.40
N ASP A 20 14.14 1.77 5.42
CA ASP A 20 14.88 2.87 4.80
C ASP A 20 13.91 3.76 4.03
N GLY A 21 13.97 5.07 4.28
CA GLY A 21 13.10 6.03 3.60
C GLY A 21 11.65 6.06 4.09
N LEU A 22 11.37 5.76 5.37
CA LEU A 22 10.04 5.97 5.97
C LEU A 22 9.56 7.41 5.71
N GLY A 23 8.54 7.55 4.88
CA GLY A 23 8.03 8.83 4.42
C GLY A 23 6.55 8.81 4.09
N VAL A 24 5.98 10.02 3.92
CA VAL A 24 4.55 10.23 3.65
C VAL A 24 4.04 9.43 2.44
N HIS A 25 4.83 9.36 1.37
CA HIS A 25 4.44 8.65 0.15
C HIS A 25 4.40 7.14 0.35
N GLY A 26 5.40 6.58 1.04
CA GLY A 26 5.45 5.16 1.36
C GLY A 26 4.27 4.74 2.23
N LEU A 27 3.98 5.50 3.29
CA LEU A 27 2.83 5.24 4.16
C LEU A 27 1.49 5.30 3.41
N ARG A 28 1.33 6.27 2.52
CA ARG A 28 0.14 6.40 1.67
C ARG A 28 -0.02 5.20 0.74
N ALA A 29 1.07 4.78 0.09
CA ALA A 29 1.07 3.61 -0.78
C ALA A 29 0.71 2.33 0.00
N THR A 30 1.35 2.11 1.15
CA THR A 30 1.07 0.97 2.02
C THR A 30 -0.39 0.94 2.47
N ALA A 31 -0.96 2.07 2.86
CA ALA A 31 -2.36 2.14 3.28
C ALA A 31 -3.33 1.82 2.12
N ALA A 32 -3.06 2.34 0.92
CA ALA A 32 -3.88 2.07 -0.27
C ALA A 32 -3.83 0.59 -0.66
N THR A 33 -2.64 0.01 -0.76
CA THR A 33 -2.46 -1.41 -1.10
C THR A 33 -3.11 -2.31 -0.04
N ASN A 34 -2.87 -2.06 1.25
CA ASN A 34 -3.47 -2.86 2.32
C ASN A 34 -5.00 -2.80 2.30
N ALA A 35 -5.60 -1.63 2.05
CA ALA A 35 -7.05 -1.53 1.96
C ALA A 35 -7.60 -2.39 0.81
N LEU A 36 -6.98 -2.33 -0.37
CA LEU A 36 -7.42 -3.07 -1.56
C LEU A 36 -7.19 -4.59 -1.41
N GLU A 37 -6.08 -5.00 -0.80
CA GLU A 37 -5.81 -6.41 -0.47
C GLU A 37 -6.86 -6.99 0.49
N HIS A 38 -7.40 -6.16 1.39
CA HIS A 38 -8.50 -6.50 2.29
C HIS A 38 -9.88 -6.14 1.72
N GLU A 39 -10.03 -6.23 0.39
CA GLU A 39 -11.30 -6.15 -0.33
C GLU A 39 -12.04 -4.81 -0.21
N ALA A 40 -11.35 -3.72 0.14
CA ALA A 40 -11.95 -2.40 0.08
C ALA A 40 -12.36 -2.05 -1.36
N ASP A 41 -13.47 -1.32 -1.48
CA ASP A 41 -13.94 -0.76 -2.74
C ASP A 41 -12.93 0.28 -3.27
N ILE A 42 -12.47 0.09 -4.50
CA ILE A 42 -11.47 0.95 -5.14
C ILE A 42 -11.96 2.40 -5.29
N ALA A 43 -13.27 2.63 -5.44
CA ALA A 43 -13.83 3.98 -5.48
C ALA A 43 -13.73 4.69 -4.12
N LYS A 44 -13.86 3.95 -3.02
CA LYS A 44 -13.64 4.49 -1.66
C LYS A 44 -12.17 4.80 -1.43
N VAL A 45 -11.28 3.90 -1.84
CA VAL A 45 -9.83 4.13 -1.73
C VAL A 45 -9.41 5.34 -2.57
N GLN A 46 -9.93 5.50 -3.78
CA GLN A 46 -9.73 6.71 -4.61
C GLN A 46 -10.15 7.98 -3.86
N ALA A 47 -11.33 7.98 -3.25
CA ALA A 47 -11.84 9.13 -2.50
C ALA A 47 -10.97 9.46 -1.28
N TRP A 48 -10.49 8.46 -0.53
CA TRP A 48 -9.58 8.67 0.61
C TRP A 48 -8.25 9.28 0.19
N LEU A 49 -7.75 8.89 -0.98
CA LEU A 49 -6.52 9.41 -1.54
C LEU A 49 -6.72 10.80 -2.20
N GLY A 50 -7.94 11.14 -2.60
CA GLY A 50 -8.22 12.37 -3.35
C GLY A 50 -7.65 12.31 -4.78
N HIS A 51 -7.64 11.12 -5.38
CA HIS A 51 -7.21 10.94 -6.76
C HIS A 51 -8.32 11.39 -7.73
N ALA A 52 -7.93 12.16 -8.75
CA ALA A 52 -8.84 12.64 -9.78
C ALA A 52 -9.23 11.55 -10.80
N ASP A 53 -8.36 10.54 -10.98
CA ASP A 53 -8.54 9.46 -11.95
C ASP A 53 -8.31 8.10 -11.28
N ILE A 54 -9.23 7.16 -11.51
CA ILE A 54 -9.18 5.81 -10.94
C ILE A 54 -7.91 5.05 -11.34
N SER A 55 -7.33 5.33 -12.51
CA SER A 55 -6.07 4.73 -12.99
C SER A 55 -4.91 4.98 -12.03
N THR A 56 -4.86 6.15 -11.39
CA THR A 56 -3.84 6.49 -10.38
C THR A 56 -4.04 5.74 -9.06
N THR A 57 -5.23 5.18 -8.83
CA THR A 57 -5.50 4.29 -7.68
C THR A 57 -5.22 2.83 -8.04
N LYS A 58 -5.49 2.43 -9.30
CA LYS A 58 -5.27 1.06 -9.80
C LYS A 58 -3.83 0.58 -9.64
N ILE A 59 -2.84 1.46 -9.66
CA ILE A 59 -1.43 1.07 -9.42
C ILE A 59 -1.20 0.43 -8.04
N TYR A 60 -2.10 0.64 -7.09
CA TYR A 60 -2.05 0.05 -5.75
C TYR A 60 -2.84 -1.26 -5.63
N ASP A 61 -3.65 -1.60 -6.62
CA ASP A 61 -4.46 -2.82 -6.64
C ASP A 61 -3.64 -3.99 -7.19
N ARG A 62 -3.29 -4.93 -6.32
CA ARG A 62 -2.49 -6.11 -6.68
C ARG A 62 -3.31 -7.36 -6.88
N ARG A 63 -4.63 -7.30 -6.70
CA ARG A 63 -5.51 -8.48 -6.76
C ARG A 63 -5.48 -9.19 -8.10
N GLU A 64 -5.27 -8.44 -9.20
CA GLU A 64 -5.17 -8.99 -10.56
C GLU A 64 -3.77 -9.53 -10.93
N ASN A 65 -2.76 -9.33 -10.08
CA ASN A 65 -1.36 -9.68 -10.39
C ASN A 65 -0.75 -10.65 -9.36
N ARG A 66 -1.59 -11.49 -8.74
CA ARG A 66 -1.15 -12.45 -7.75
C ARG A 66 -0.40 -13.61 -8.41
N PRO A 67 0.87 -13.87 -8.06
CA PRO A 67 1.64 -14.97 -8.65
C PRO A 67 0.93 -16.32 -8.51
N GLU A 68 0.25 -16.55 -7.40
CA GLU A 68 -0.49 -17.77 -7.10
C GLU A 68 -1.66 -18.08 -8.05
N ASP A 69 -2.20 -17.06 -8.72
CA ASP A 69 -3.28 -17.19 -9.70
C ASP A 69 -2.73 -17.50 -11.11
N SER A 70 -1.40 -17.44 -11.31
CA SER A 70 -0.75 -17.75 -12.58
C SER A 70 -0.72 -19.27 -12.87
N PRO A 71 -1.03 -19.73 -14.10
CA PRO A 71 -0.92 -21.14 -14.49
C PRO A 71 0.47 -21.72 -14.25
N THR A 72 1.51 -20.89 -14.36
CA THR A 72 2.90 -21.30 -14.23
C THR A 72 3.33 -21.50 -12.77
N TYR A 73 2.68 -20.83 -11.81
CA TYR A 73 3.05 -20.91 -10.39
C TYR A 73 2.79 -22.29 -9.77
N LYS A 74 1.82 -23.04 -10.31
CA LYS A 74 1.44 -24.37 -9.81
C LYS A 74 2.31 -25.51 -10.35
N VAL A 75 3.22 -25.21 -11.29
CA VAL A 75 4.12 -26.21 -11.87
C VAL A 75 5.33 -26.36 -10.95
N LYS A 76 5.28 -27.38 -10.08
CA LYS A 76 6.48 -27.86 -9.38
C LYS A 76 7.35 -28.62 -10.38
N TYR A 77 8.58 -28.17 -10.58
CA TYR A 77 9.64 -28.97 -11.21
C TYR A 77 10.18 -30.02 -10.22
#